data_AF-A0A6P0IKE1-F1
#
_entry.id   AF-A0A6P0IKE1-F1
#
_cell.length_a   1.000
_cell.length_b   1.000
_cell.length_c   1.000
_cell.angle_alpha   90.00
_cell.angle_beta   90.00
_cell.angle_gamma   90.00
#
_symmetry.space_group_name_H-M   'P 1'
#
loop_
_entity.id
_entity.type
_entity.pdbx_description
1 polymer ?
#
loop_
_entity_poly.entity_id
_entity_poly.type
_entity_poly.pdbx_seq_one_letter_code
_entity_poly.pdbx_strand_id
1 'polypeptide(L)'
;MVEIDKSISFDGRDIRLKVGLLAPQSGGSVMIQSGDTAVLVTATRAPGREGVDFLPLVVDYEERLYAAGRIPGGFLRREGRPPEKVILTSRLIDRPLRPLFPSWLRDDIQIVATTLSMDEQVPPDVLAVTGASIAVLQGSIPFYGPMAAVRVGLLGDDFMINPTYKEIENGDLDLVVAGSPQGVIMVEAGANQL
;
A
#
# COMPACT_ATOMS: atom_id res chain seq x y z
N MET A 1 -0.36 -22.10 -8.69
CA MET A 1 -1.14 -20.86 -8.53
C MET A 1 -1.54 -20.41 -9.93
N VAL A 2 -2.79 -20.00 -10.17
CA VAL A 2 -3.23 -19.53 -11.49
C VAL A 2 -2.76 -18.08 -11.65
N GLU A 3 -2.15 -17.77 -12.78
CA GLU A 3 -1.78 -16.40 -13.12
C GLU A 3 -3.05 -15.60 -13.45
N ILE A 4 -3.23 -14.48 -12.76
CA ILE A 4 -4.37 -13.58 -12.97
C ILE A 4 -3.78 -12.21 -13.31
N ASP A 5 -4.16 -11.69 -14.47
CA ASP A 5 -3.90 -10.31 -14.90
C ASP A 5 -5.24 -9.62 -15.14
N LYS A 6 -5.55 -8.62 -14.32
CA LYS A 6 -6.79 -7.83 -14.43
C LYS A 6 -6.48 -6.34 -14.44
N SER A 7 -7.15 -5.61 -15.32
CA SER A 7 -7.15 -4.15 -15.35
C SER A 7 -8.53 -3.63 -14.95
N ILE A 8 -8.57 -2.60 -14.11
CA ILE A 8 -9.78 -1.90 -13.70
C ILE A 8 -9.58 -0.43 -14.02
N SER A 9 -10.48 0.16 -14.79
CA SER A 9 -10.46 1.60 -15.06
C SER A 9 -11.07 2.36 -13.88
N PHE A 10 -10.34 3.34 -13.35
CA PHE A 10 -10.69 4.09 -12.15
C PHE A 10 -10.30 5.57 -12.33
N ASP A 11 -11.30 6.45 -12.41
CA ASP A 11 -11.14 7.90 -12.61
C ASP A 11 -10.16 8.28 -13.73
N GLY A 12 -10.31 7.65 -14.90
CA GLY A 12 -9.48 7.93 -16.08
C GLY A 12 -8.09 7.29 -16.07
N ARG A 13 -7.73 6.53 -15.03
CA ARG A 13 -6.49 5.72 -14.98
C ARG A 13 -6.79 4.25 -14.74
N ASP A 14 -6.00 3.38 -15.34
CA ASP A 14 -6.11 1.94 -15.11
C ASP A 14 -5.30 1.54 -13.87
N ILE A 15 -5.90 0.70 -13.03
CA ILE A 15 -5.22 -0.05 -11.98
C ILE A 15 -5.14 -1.51 -12.42
N ARG A 16 -3.92 -1.99 -12.62
CA ARG A 16 -3.61 -3.37 -13.02
C ARG A 16 -3.17 -4.18 -11.82
N LEU A 17 -3.68 -5.40 -11.74
CA LEU A 17 -3.41 -6.37 -10.68
C LEU A 17 -2.89 -7.64 -11.31
N LYS A 18 -1.66 -8.02 -10.97
CA LYS A 18 -1.06 -9.30 -11.38
C LYS A 18 -0.78 -10.17 -10.17
N VAL A 19 -1.32 -11.39 -10.16
CA VAL A 19 -1.18 -12.37 -9.08
C VAL A 19 -0.69 -13.69 -9.67
N GLY A 20 0.11 -14.45 -8.91
CA GLY A 20 0.52 -15.81 -9.25
C GLY A 20 1.85 -15.94 -9.99
N LEU A 21 2.41 -14.85 -10.51
CA LEU A 21 3.70 -14.85 -11.21
C LEU A 21 4.89 -14.58 -10.28
N LEU A 22 4.78 -13.57 -9.41
CA LEU A 22 5.88 -13.08 -8.58
C LEU A 22 5.75 -13.55 -7.13
N ALA A 23 6.89 -13.78 -6.48
CA ALA A 23 6.99 -14.25 -5.09
C ALA A 23 6.09 -15.47 -4.76
N PRO A 24 6.14 -16.56 -5.55
CA PRO A 24 5.24 -17.72 -5.38
C PRO A 24 5.42 -18.49 -4.06
N GLN A 25 6.50 -18.22 -3.32
CA GLN A 25 6.77 -18.80 -2.01
C GLN A 25 6.23 -17.96 -0.84
N SER A 26 5.77 -16.74 -1.09
CA SER A 26 5.09 -15.94 -0.07
C SER A 26 3.73 -16.55 0.27
N GLY A 27 3.17 -16.21 1.44
CA GLY A 27 1.81 -16.60 1.79
C GLY A 27 0.83 -16.12 0.72
N GLY A 28 0.89 -14.81 0.42
CA GLY A 28 0.32 -14.28 -0.80
C GLY A 28 1.03 -13.06 -1.37
N SER A 29 0.86 -12.81 -2.66
CA SER A 29 1.50 -11.73 -3.39
C SER A 29 0.58 -11.08 -4.44
N VAL A 30 0.82 -9.80 -4.71
CA VAL A 30 0.23 -9.06 -5.82
C VAL A 30 1.20 -8.01 -6.31
N MET A 31 1.33 -7.89 -7.64
CA MET A 31 1.86 -6.68 -8.26
C MET A 31 0.68 -5.78 -8.61
N ILE A 32 0.61 -4.63 -7.95
CA ILE A 32 -0.36 -3.58 -8.27
C ILE A 32 0.34 -2.46 -9.02
N GLN A 33 -0.27 -2.00 -10.10
CA GLN A 33 0.31 -0.99 -10.98
C GLN A 33 -0.75 0.01 -11.43
N SER A 34 -0.40 1.29 -11.48
CA SER A 34 -1.19 2.31 -12.19
C SER A 34 -0.26 3.29 -12.88
N GLY A 35 -0.53 3.60 -14.14
CA GLY A 35 0.48 4.19 -15.03
C GLY A 35 1.76 3.35 -15.05
N ASP A 36 2.89 4.00 -14.83
CA ASP A 36 4.19 3.35 -14.71
C ASP A 36 4.63 3.10 -13.25
N THR A 37 3.81 3.50 -12.27
CA THR A 37 4.06 3.17 -10.85
C THR A 37 3.64 1.74 -10.55
N ALA A 38 4.57 0.91 -10.08
CA ALA A 38 4.34 -0.50 -9.76
C ALA A 38 4.88 -0.85 -8.37
N VAL A 39 4.02 -1.48 -7.55
CA VAL A 39 4.33 -1.93 -6.20
C VAL A 39 4.08 -3.42 -6.09
N LEU A 40 5.12 -4.18 -5.72
CA LEU A 40 4.98 -5.59 -5.36
C LEU A 40 4.67 -5.66 -3.86
N VAL A 41 3.52 -6.23 -3.51
CA VAL A 41 3.12 -6.44 -2.13
C VAL A 41 3.06 -7.93 -1.84
N THR A 42 3.67 -8.33 -0.74
CA THR A 42 3.69 -9.72 -0.26
C THR A 42 3.21 -9.76 1.18
N ALA A 43 2.53 -10.84 1.55
CA ALA A 43 2.05 -11.12 2.89
C ALA A 43 2.45 -12.54 3.30
N THR A 44 3.02 -12.69 4.49
CA THR A 44 3.42 -14.00 5.03
C THR A 44 2.90 -14.12 6.46
N ARG A 45 2.52 -15.35 6.83
CA ARG A 45 2.03 -15.71 8.15
C ARG A 45 2.86 -16.87 8.70
N ALA A 46 3.25 -16.79 9.96
CA ALA A 46 3.87 -17.87 10.71
C ALA A 46 3.06 -18.15 11.99
N PRO A 47 3.10 -19.38 12.53
CA PRO A 47 2.44 -19.70 13.79
C PRO A 47 2.87 -18.75 14.91
N GLY A 48 1.92 -18.34 15.74
CA GLY A 48 2.19 -17.48 16.89
C GLY A 48 3.21 -18.08 17.87
N ARG A 49 3.93 -17.19 18.55
CA ARG A 49 4.90 -17.55 19.61
C ARG A 49 4.19 -17.77 20.95
N GLU A 50 4.73 -18.67 21.77
CA GLU A 50 4.19 -18.90 23.12
C GLU A 50 4.24 -17.62 23.97
N GLY A 51 3.16 -17.34 24.69
CA GLY A 51 3.05 -16.19 25.59
C GLY A 51 2.70 -14.86 24.93
N VAL A 52 2.46 -14.81 23.62
CA VAL A 52 2.05 -13.58 22.91
C VAL A 52 0.55 -13.31 23.13
N ASP A 53 0.24 -12.14 23.70
CA ASP A 53 -1.12 -11.70 24.01
C ASP A 53 -1.67 -10.61 23.05
N PHE A 54 -0.84 -10.12 22.12
CA PHE A 54 -1.17 -9.11 21.12
C PHE A 54 -1.09 -9.66 19.68
N LEU A 55 -1.51 -8.87 18.68
CA LEU A 55 -1.33 -9.20 17.26
C LEU A 55 0.05 -8.73 16.77
N PRO A 56 1.02 -9.63 16.54
CA PRO A 56 2.31 -9.29 15.94
C PRO A 56 2.17 -9.07 14.43
N LEU A 57 1.69 -7.89 14.07
CA LEU A 57 1.66 -7.39 12.69
C LEU A 57 2.82 -6.43 12.46
N VAL A 58 3.66 -6.75 11.48
CA VAL A 58 4.74 -5.91 10.98
C VAL A 58 4.43 -5.54 9.52
N VAL A 59 4.56 -4.26 9.22
CA VAL A 59 4.38 -3.72 7.87
C VAL A 59 5.62 -2.94 7.49
N ASP A 60 6.28 -3.39 6.42
CA ASP A 60 7.46 -2.76 5.85
C ASP A 60 7.12 -2.24 4.46
N TYR A 61 7.12 -0.92 4.28
CA TYR A 61 7.17 -0.32 2.96
C TYR A 61 8.63 -0.09 2.58
N GLU A 62 8.98 -0.34 1.31
CA GLU A 62 10.31 -0.11 0.78
C GLU A 62 10.23 0.69 -0.52
N GLU A 63 10.91 1.84 -0.55
CA GLU A 63 11.07 2.64 -1.76
C GLU A 63 12.51 2.50 -2.24
N ARG A 64 12.70 1.80 -3.36
CA ARG A 64 14.03 1.56 -3.95
C ARG A 64 14.38 2.69 -4.91
N LEU A 65 15.60 3.21 -4.85
CA LEU A 65 15.98 4.38 -5.67
C LEU A 65 16.01 4.07 -7.17
N TYR A 66 16.21 2.80 -7.53
CA TYR A 66 16.09 2.35 -8.92
C TYR A 66 14.67 2.54 -9.49
N ALA A 67 13.63 2.60 -8.64
CA ALA A 67 12.25 2.79 -9.09
C ALA A 67 12.07 4.15 -9.79
N ALA A 68 12.90 5.14 -9.42
CA ALA A 68 12.97 6.45 -10.05
C ALA A 68 14.21 6.61 -10.97
N GLY A 69 14.89 5.51 -11.33
CA GLY A 69 16.10 5.53 -12.17
C GLY A 69 17.32 6.18 -11.51
N ARG A 70 17.37 6.23 -10.17
CA ARG A 70 18.46 6.89 -9.41
C ARG A 70 19.37 5.88 -8.71
N ILE A 71 20.65 6.22 -8.62
CA ILE A 71 21.63 5.46 -7.84
C ILE A 71 21.73 6.08 -6.43
N PRO A 72 21.78 5.27 -5.35
CA PRO A 72 21.97 5.81 -4.00
C PRO A 72 23.20 6.72 -3.87
N GLY A 73 22.98 7.90 -3.28
CA GLY A 73 24.02 8.93 -3.12
C GLY A 73 25.00 8.68 -1.98
N GLY A 74 24.70 7.74 -1.07
CA GLY A 74 25.54 7.44 0.08
C GLY A 74 26.87 6.75 -0.30
N PHE A 75 27.85 6.78 0.61
CA PHE A 75 29.18 6.19 0.41
C PHE A 75 29.12 4.72 -0.04
N LEU A 76 28.24 3.93 0.58
CA LEU A 76 28.06 2.51 0.28
C LEU A 76 27.24 2.24 -0.99
N ARG A 77 26.72 3.28 -1.68
CA ARG A 77 25.87 3.16 -2.88
C ARG A 77 24.70 2.19 -2.72
N ARG A 78 24.16 2.07 -1.50
CA ARG A 78 23.05 1.19 -1.14
C ARG A 78 22.03 1.93 -0.29
N GLU A 79 20.76 1.56 -0.42
CA GLU A 79 19.72 1.99 0.51
C GLU A 79 20.03 1.47 1.93
N GLY A 80 19.96 2.39 2.89
CA GLY A 80 20.25 2.15 4.28
C GLY A 80 18.99 2.14 5.13
N ARG A 81 18.96 3.01 6.14
CA ARG A 81 17.80 3.15 7.03
C ARG A 81 16.60 3.73 6.27
N PRO A 82 15.37 3.26 6.55
CA PRO A 82 14.17 3.82 5.95
C PRO A 82 14.05 5.32 6.23
N PRO A 83 13.80 6.16 5.21
CA PRO A 83 13.51 7.58 5.42
C PRO A 83 12.12 7.76 6.04
N GLU A 84 11.84 8.96 6.55
CA GLU A 84 10.58 9.30 7.22
C GLU A 84 9.35 8.98 6.36
N LYS A 85 9.36 9.38 5.08
CA LYS A 85 8.28 9.06 4.12
C LYS A 85 7.95 7.56 4.09
N VAL A 86 8.97 6.71 4.09
CA VAL A 86 8.81 5.26 4.04
C VAL A 86 8.17 4.72 5.32
N ILE A 87 8.54 5.27 6.47
CA ILE A 87 7.95 4.93 7.77
C ILE A 87 6.49 5.39 7.83
N LEU A 88 6.18 6.59 7.33
CA LEU A 88 4.82 7.12 7.25
C LEU A 88 3.94 6.25 6.35
N THR A 89 4.42 5.85 5.18
CA THR A 89 3.68 4.93 4.28
C THR A 89 3.48 3.56 4.93
N SER A 90 4.48 3.04 5.66
CA SER A 90 4.33 1.79 6.41
C SER A 90 3.19 1.88 7.43
N ARG A 91 3.08 3.01 8.14
CA ARG A 91 1.97 3.27 9.09
C ARG A 91 0.63 3.49 8.37
N LEU A 92 0.63 4.09 7.19
CA LEU A 92 -0.55 4.29 6.36
C LEU A 92 -1.16 2.95 5.92
N ILE A 93 -0.32 1.93 5.69
CA ILE A 93 -0.75 0.56 5.39
C ILE A 93 -1.18 -0.18 6.68
N ASP A 94 -0.42 -0.08 7.77
CA ASP A 94 -0.70 -0.80 9.03
C ASP A 94 -2.03 -0.39 9.67
N ARG A 95 -2.29 0.91 9.77
CA ARG A 95 -3.46 1.46 10.49
C ARG A 95 -4.81 0.89 10.01
N PRO A 96 -5.13 0.85 8.71
CA PRO A 96 -6.39 0.31 8.24
C PRO A 96 -6.43 -1.23 8.23
N LEU A 97 -5.30 -1.92 8.12
CA LEU A 97 -5.26 -3.39 8.14
C LEU A 97 -5.46 -3.95 9.55
N ARG A 98 -4.81 -3.37 10.55
CA ARG A 98 -4.80 -3.85 11.94
C ARG A 98 -6.20 -4.14 12.52
N PRO A 99 -7.22 -3.26 12.40
CA PRO A 99 -8.55 -3.52 12.95
C PRO A 99 -9.34 -4.59 12.18
N LEU A 100 -8.93 -4.94 10.96
CA LEU A 100 -9.59 -5.97 10.14
C LEU A 100 -9.10 -7.39 10.43
N PHE A 101 -8.04 -7.55 11.24
CA PHE A 101 -7.66 -8.88 11.71
C PHE A 101 -8.54 -9.30 12.89
N PRO A 102 -8.94 -10.59 12.96
CA PRO A 102 -9.69 -11.10 14.10
C PRO A 102 -8.97 -10.88 15.42
N SER A 103 -9.72 -10.48 16.45
CA SER A 103 -9.17 -10.13 17.77
C SER A 103 -8.48 -11.29 18.49
N TRP A 104 -8.74 -12.53 18.08
CA TRP A 104 -8.11 -13.76 18.59
C TRP A 104 -6.81 -14.14 17.87
N LEU A 105 -6.47 -13.47 16.76
CA LEU A 105 -5.31 -13.84 15.95
C LEU A 105 -4.00 -13.45 16.65
N ARG A 106 -3.10 -14.42 16.82
CA ARG A 106 -1.78 -14.24 17.49
C ARG A 106 -0.60 -14.69 16.63
N ASP A 107 -0.87 -14.97 15.36
CA ASP A 107 0.15 -15.37 14.40
C ASP A 107 1.03 -14.20 14.00
N ASP A 108 2.32 -14.49 13.79
CA ASP A 108 3.28 -13.51 13.26
C ASP A 108 2.94 -13.24 11.78
N ILE A 109 2.53 -12.01 11.49
CA ILE A 109 2.17 -11.55 10.15
C ILE A 109 3.14 -10.47 9.71
N GLN A 110 3.75 -10.67 8.55
CA GLN A 110 4.58 -9.66 7.90
C GLN A 110 4.01 -9.31 6.54
N ILE A 111 3.89 -8.02 6.29
CA ILE A 111 3.50 -7.47 5.00
C ILE A 111 4.66 -6.60 4.50
N VAL A 112 5.14 -6.88 3.29
CA VAL A 112 6.22 -6.12 2.66
C VAL A 112 5.70 -5.55 1.35
N ALA A 113 5.70 -4.23 1.22
CA ALA A 113 5.31 -3.50 0.03
C ALA A 113 6.54 -2.80 -0.57
N THR A 114 7.02 -3.29 -1.71
CA THR A 114 8.22 -2.76 -2.38
C THR A 114 7.82 -2.04 -3.67
N THR A 115 8.13 -0.74 -3.75
CA THR A 115 7.97 0.04 -4.98
C THR A 115 9.10 -0.28 -5.95
N LEU A 116 8.73 -0.89 -7.08
CA LEU A 116 9.67 -1.36 -8.10
C LEU A 116 9.84 -0.36 -9.25
N SER A 117 8.79 0.42 -9.53
CA SER A 117 8.78 1.47 -10.55
C SER A 117 7.94 2.62 -10.02
N MET A 118 8.35 3.86 -10.29
CA MET A 118 7.67 5.06 -9.83
C MET A 118 7.56 6.07 -10.96
N ASP A 119 6.31 6.34 -11.35
CA ASP A 119 5.91 7.42 -12.24
C ASP A 119 6.00 8.77 -11.51
N GLU A 120 6.28 9.84 -12.25
CA GLU A 120 6.25 11.23 -11.77
C GLU A 120 4.81 11.73 -11.52
N GLN A 121 3.80 10.99 -11.97
CA GLN A 121 2.39 11.37 -11.81
C GLN A 121 1.67 10.58 -10.73
N VAL A 122 2.03 9.32 -10.47
CA VAL A 122 1.21 8.42 -9.64
C VAL A 122 1.92 8.10 -8.32
N PRO A 123 1.41 8.61 -7.18
CA PRO A 123 1.89 8.22 -5.86
C PRO A 123 1.70 6.70 -5.58
N PRO A 124 2.72 6.00 -5.06
CA PRO A 124 2.67 4.55 -4.82
C PRO A 124 1.92 4.15 -3.53
N ASP A 125 1.62 5.09 -2.65
CA ASP A 125 1.13 4.85 -1.29
C ASP A 125 -0.27 4.22 -1.26
N VAL A 126 -1.25 4.77 -2.00
CA VAL A 126 -2.61 4.20 -2.08
C VAL A 126 -2.63 2.85 -2.79
N LEU A 127 -1.72 2.64 -3.74
CA LEU A 127 -1.52 1.34 -4.39
C LEU A 127 -0.97 0.33 -3.38
N ALA A 128 0.03 0.71 -2.57
CA ALA A 128 0.60 -0.15 -1.55
C ALA A 128 -0.46 -0.58 -0.51
N VAL A 129 -1.31 0.34 -0.06
CA VAL A 129 -2.40 0.04 0.89
C VAL A 129 -3.40 -0.96 0.29
N THR A 130 -3.85 -0.71 -0.95
CA THR A 130 -4.79 -1.60 -1.64
C THR A 130 -4.16 -2.97 -1.95
N GLY A 131 -2.90 -2.98 -2.38
CA GLY A 131 -2.12 -4.19 -2.65
C GLY A 131 -1.93 -5.04 -1.39
N ALA A 132 -1.73 -4.44 -0.23
CA ALA A 132 -1.62 -5.16 1.04
C ALA A 132 -2.90 -5.93 1.39
N SER A 133 -4.08 -5.32 1.20
CA SER A 133 -5.34 -6.02 1.39
C SER A 133 -5.48 -7.24 0.47
N ILE A 134 -5.06 -7.11 -0.78
CA ILE A 134 -5.15 -8.20 -1.76
C ILE A 134 -4.15 -9.32 -1.40
N ALA A 135 -2.91 -8.96 -1.03
CA ALA A 135 -1.89 -9.93 -0.63
C ALA A 135 -2.31 -10.75 0.59
N VAL A 136 -2.91 -10.10 1.61
CA VAL A 136 -3.43 -10.76 2.81
C VAL A 136 -4.54 -11.76 2.48
N LEU A 137 -5.49 -11.35 1.62
CA LEU A 137 -6.58 -12.23 1.16
C LEU A 137 -6.04 -13.40 0.33
N GLN A 138 -5.10 -13.15 -0.56
CA GLN A 138 -4.48 -14.20 -1.39
C GLN A 138 -3.74 -15.21 -0.51
N GLY A 139 -3.08 -14.74 0.56
CA GLY A 139 -2.41 -15.58 1.54
C GLY A 139 -3.33 -16.35 2.48
N SER A 140 -4.65 -16.27 2.30
CA SER A 140 -5.63 -16.96 3.15
C SER A 140 -5.44 -16.67 4.64
N ILE A 141 -4.95 -15.47 4.97
CA ILE A 141 -4.79 -15.01 6.35
C ILE A 141 -6.18 -14.56 6.83
N PRO A 142 -6.65 -14.96 8.03
CA PRO A 142 -7.94 -14.54 8.55
C PRO A 142 -8.06 -13.01 8.58
N PHE A 143 -9.00 -12.45 7.82
CA PHE A 143 -9.08 -11.01 7.56
C PHE A 143 -10.51 -10.61 7.17
N TYR A 144 -11.03 -9.54 7.77
CA TYR A 144 -12.39 -9.01 7.54
C TYR A 144 -12.47 -7.99 6.39
N GLY A 145 -11.53 -8.06 5.43
CA GLY A 145 -11.56 -7.24 4.22
C GLY A 145 -12.53 -7.76 3.13
N PRO A 146 -12.35 -7.33 1.87
CA PRO A 146 -11.27 -6.49 1.36
C PRO A 146 -11.37 -5.04 1.85
N MET A 147 -10.25 -4.34 1.79
CA MET A 147 -10.19 -2.89 1.87
C MET A 147 -9.40 -2.31 0.70
N ALA A 148 -9.67 -1.05 0.38
CA ALA A 148 -8.93 -0.28 -0.61
C ALA A 148 -8.69 1.13 -0.06
N ALA A 149 -7.73 1.83 -0.66
CA ALA A 149 -7.47 3.23 -0.36
C ALA A 149 -7.56 4.09 -1.62
N VAL A 150 -8.04 5.31 -1.43
CA VAL A 150 -8.03 6.38 -2.43
C VAL A 150 -7.45 7.63 -1.80
N ARG A 151 -6.84 8.47 -2.63
CA ARG A 151 -6.46 9.82 -2.25
C ARG A 151 -7.47 10.79 -2.85
N VAL A 152 -7.90 11.77 -2.09
CA VAL A 152 -8.84 12.81 -2.49
C VAL A 152 -8.10 14.14 -2.40
N GLY A 153 -8.01 14.83 -3.53
CA GLY A 153 -7.51 16.19 -3.61
C GLY A 153 -8.65 17.19 -3.79
N LEU A 154 -8.39 18.46 -3.49
CA LEU A 154 -9.26 19.58 -3.84
C LEU A 154 -8.43 20.63 -4.60
N LEU A 155 -8.82 20.96 -5.83
CA LEU A 155 -8.17 22.01 -6.62
C LEU A 155 -9.23 23.02 -7.06
N GLY A 156 -9.15 24.24 -6.53
CA GLY A 156 -10.28 25.17 -6.62
C GLY A 156 -11.48 24.61 -5.86
N ASP A 157 -12.60 24.39 -6.56
CA ASP A 157 -13.84 23.86 -5.98
C ASP A 157 -14.10 22.38 -6.35
N ASP A 158 -13.20 21.74 -7.09
CA ASP A 158 -13.39 20.39 -7.62
C ASP A 158 -12.60 19.34 -6.84
N PHE A 159 -13.30 18.30 -6.37
CA PHE A 159 -12.68 17.11 -5.80
C PHE A 159 -12.09 16.22 -6.89
N MET A 160 -10.85 15.77 -6.68
CA MET A 160 -10.14 14.86 -7.58
C MET A 160 -9.81 13.55 -6.88
N ILE A 161 -9.98 12.43 -7.59
CA ILE A 161 -9.61 11.11 -7.07
C ILE A 161 -8.24 10.71 -7.59
N ASN A 162 -7.38 10.25 -6.67
CA ASN A 162 -5.98 9.91 -6.92
C ASN A 162 -5.23 10.99 -7.72
N PRO A 163 -5.22 12.25 -7.22
CA PRO A 163 -4.53 13.35 -7.87
C PRO A 163 -3.04 13.05 -8.06
N THR A 164 -2.44 13.65 -9.09
CA THR A 164 -1.00 13.62 -9.32
C THR A 164 -0.24 14.39 -8.27
N TYR A 165 1.09 14.18 -8.19
CA TYR A 165 1.96 14.98 -7.32
C TYR A 165 1.77 16.50 -7.54
N LYS A 166 1.68 16.95 -8.80
CA LYS A 166 1.46 18.37 -9.11
C LYS A 166 0.08 18.86 -8.67
N GLU A 167 -0.95 18.05 -8.84
CA GLU A 167 -2.31 18.40 -8.42
C GLU A 167 -2.42 18.46 -6.89
N ILE A 168 -1.73 17.59 -6.16
CA ILE A 168 -1.62 17.64 -4.69
C ILE A 168 -0.90 18.92 -4.25
N GLU A 169 0.24 19.25 -4.87
CA GLU A 169 1.02 20.44 -4.51
C GLU A 169 0.27 21.76 -4.76
N ASN A 170 -0.60 21.81 -5.77
CA ASN A 170 -1.38 23.00 -6.11
C ASN A 170 -2.77 23.02 -5.44
N GLY A 171 -3.17 21.93 -4.78
CA GLY A 171 -4.48 21.78 -4.16
C GLY A 171 -4.54 22.24 -2.71
N ASP A 172 -5.77 22.40 -2.21
CA ASP A 172 -6.05 22.82 -0.83
C ASP A 172 -6.36 21.65 0.12
N LEU A 173 -6.50 20.44 -0.42
CA LEU A 173 -6.75 19.21 0.33
C LEU A 173 -5.85 18.08 -0.17
N ASP A 174 -5.28 17.32 0.76
CA ASP A 174 -4.66 16.03 0.54
C ASP A 174 -5.19 15.03 1.58
N LEU A 175 -6.14 14.20 1.19
CA LEU A 175 -6.85 13.28 2.08
C LEU A 175 -6.73 11.83 1.58
N VAL A 176 -6.08 10.97 2.35
CA VAL A 176 -6.06 9.52 2.09
C VAL A 176 -7.15 8.85 2.92
N VAL A 177 -8.05 8.13 2.26
CA VAL A 177 -9.13 7.37 2.89
C VAL A 177 -8.97 5.90 2.56
N ALA A 178 -8.94 5.07 3.60
CA ALA A 178 -9.02 3.63 3.49
C ALA A 178 -10.37 3.13 3.99
N GLY A 179 -11.00 2.25 3.22
CA GLY A 179 -12.34 1.75 3.51
C GLY A 179 -12.60 0.33 3.01
N SER A 180 -13.65 -0.27 3.56
CA SER A 180 -14.23 -1.54 3.15
C SER A 180 -15.65 -1.30 2.60
N PRO A 181 -16.31 -2.31 2.00
CA PRO A 181 -17.72 -2.19 1.63
C PRO A 181 -18.66 -1.82 2.80
N GLN A 182 -18.24 -2.07 4.05
CA GLN A 182 -19.01 -1.78 5.25
C GLN A 182 -18.82 -0.35 5.77
N GLY A 183 -17.80 0.38 5.29
CA GLY A 183 -17.55 1.76 5.67
C GLY A 183 -16.08 2.15 5.73
N VAL A 184 -15.86 3.39 6.16
CA VAL A 184 -14.53 4.00 6.33
C VAL A 184 -13.82 3.39 7.54
N ILE A 185 -12.53 3.10 7.39
CA ILE A 185 -11.69 2.51 8.44
C ILE A 185 -10.66 3.51 8.94
N MET A 186 -10.02 4.24 8.02
CA MET A 186 -8.93 5.15 8.35
C MET A 186 -8.96 6.35 7.42
N VAL A 187 -8.65 7.52 7.98
CA VAL A 187 -8.45 8.77 7.27
C VAL A 187 -7.13 9.38 7.75
N GLU A 188 -6.35 9.91 6.80
CA GLU A 188 -5.19 10.76 7.01
C GLU A 188 -5.35 12.00 6.12
N ALA A 189 -5.15 13.20 6.65
CA ALA A 189 -5.46 14.42 5.92
C ALA A 189 -4.51 15.58 6.22
N GLY A 190 -4.17 16.35 5.20
CA GLY A 190 -3.64 17.71 5.28
C GLY A 190 -4.54 18.66 4.49
N ALA A 191 -4.78 19.87 5.00
CA ALA A 191 -5.65 20.86 4.35
C ALA A 191 -5.21 22.29 4.64
N ASN A 192 -5.47 23.19 3.69
CA ASN A 192 -5.19 24.63 3.79
C ASN A 192 -6.41 25.40 4.32
N GLN A 193 -6.70 25.25 5.62
CA GLN A 193 -7.80 25.97 6.32
C GLN A 193 -9.20 25.75 5.69
N LEU A 194 -9.48 24.52 5.26
CA LEU A 194 -10.79 24.07 4.79
C LEU A 194 -11.75 23.73 5.94
#